data_AF-A0A970M6I2-F1
#
_entry.id   AF-A0A970M6I2-F1
#
_cell.length_a   1.000
_cell.length_b   1.000
_cell.length_c   1.000
_cell.angle_alpha   90.00
_cell.angle_beta   90.00
_cell.angle_gamma   90.00
#
_symmetry.space_group_name_H-M   'P 1'
#
loop_
_entity.id
_entity.type
_entity.pdbx_description
1 polymer ?
#
loop_
_entity_poly.entity_id
_entity_poly.type
_entity_poly.pdbx_seq_one_letter_code
_entity_poly.pdbx_strand_id
1 'polypeptide(L)'
;GFFVQPSLGYGAIDYQSFNTQAAYDNWMRAMADVGGEMLFYQWTVHYQHEQTWFSDVWGGDASADFAFYDAAPNTMKGISVRSWANPTTWPGTPSQGGKETVDYLLDAGANTGVKVWLGLYLNESPQSYSWWDAVNDNTLSAADMEIIDYHRERSVSVLNELCDQYGTHPALGGFYYSVEVANLGFMDPSSWPVLAQLLDDVAQAAHNCHGKQLAISPFFNVALTTPQEYADMWDYALAHSGLDIVLLQDGAGVEPHQLTESVDNISPWYEALEKVVRKHQRHFWGNVELFTNDGTRESVSLRPSSIGSIQRQLNAVAPYVDKFVCFDFHSMDPNSTASDAAQRQQLYNDYRTYLQNR
;
A
#
# COMPACT_ATOMS: atom_id res chain seq x y z
N GLY A 1 -2.93 11.25 5.36
CA GLY A 1 -3.25 10.57 4.09
C GLY A 1 -3.91 9.25 4.39
N PHE A 2 -4.36 8.52 3.37
CA PHE A 2 -4.97 7.20 3.57
C PHE A 2 -4.50 6.21 2.52
N PHE A 3 -4.37 4.95 2.91
CA PHE A 3 -4.28 3.84 1.96
C PHE A 3 -5.66 3.44 1.46
N VAL A 4 -5.69 2.79 0.30
CA VAL A 4 -6.82 2.03 -0.21
C VAL A 4 -6.27 0.76 -0.85
N GLN A 5 -6.86 -0.39 -0.52
CA GLN A 5 -6.58 -1.64 -1.23
C GLN A 5 -7.50 -1.73 -2.46
N PRO A 6 -6.97 -1.75 -3.69
CA PRO A 6 -7.80 -1.99 -4.85
C PRO A 6 -8.45 -3.38 -4.77
N SER A 7 -9.79 -3.44 -4.74
CA SER A 7 -10.52 -4.68 -4.92
C SER A 7 -10.80 -4.91 -6.41
N LEU A 8 -10.92 -6.17 -6.86
CA LEU A 8 -11.30 -6.48 -8.24
C LEU A 8 -12.76 -6.12 -8.46
N GLY A 9 -12.91 -4.88 -8.87
CA GLY A 9 -14.12 -4.23 -9.24
C GLY A 9 -13.80 -2.92 -9.88
N TYR A 10 -14.61 -2.51 -10.85
CA TYR A 10 -14.45 -1.19 -11.41
C TYR A 10 -14.64 -0.14 -10.32
N GLY A 11 -13.56 0.39 -9.75
CA GLY A 11 -13.67 1.30 -8.63
C GLY A 11 -12.45 1.35 -7.74
N ALA A 12 -12.39 2.38 -6.91
CA ALA A 12 -11.39 2.44 -5.85
C ALA A 12 -11.60 1.33 -4.79
N ILE A 13 -12.83 0.81 -4.65
CA ILE A 13 -13.25 -0.02 -3.51
C ILE A 13 -14.25 -1.18 -3.82
N ASP A 14 -15.00 -1.17 -4.92
CA ASP A 14 -16.03 -2.20 -5.25
C ASP A 14 -16.39 -2.24 -6.77
N TYR A 15 -16.88 -3.38 -7.27
CA TYR A 15 -17.17 -3.65 -8.69
C TYR A 15 -18.52 -3.17 -9.20
N GLN A 16 -19.46 -2.85 -8.30
CA GLN A 16 -20.80 -2.38 -8.66
C GLN A 16 -20.93 -0.86 -8.59
N SER A 17 -19.92 -0.18 -8.06
CA SER A 17 -19.88 1.27 -7.83
C SER A 17 -18.77 1.91 -8.69
N PHE A 18 -18.53 3.23 -8.60
CA PHE A 18 -17.39 3.89 -9.26
C PHE A 18 -17.24 3.84 -10.80
N ASN A 19 -18.30 3.66 -11.59
CA ASN A 19 -18.18 3.70 -13.05
C ASN A 19 -18.22 5.11 -13.69
N THR A 20 -18.09 6.18 -12.89
CA THR A 20 -18.12 7.57 -13.38
C THR A 20 -17.13 8.45 -12.63
N GLN A 21 -16.63 9.49 -13.30
CA GLN A 21 -15.78 10.51 -12.66
C GLN A 21 -16.43 11.11 -11.40
N ALA A 22 -17.74 11.39 -11.44
CA ALA A 22 -18.45 11.98 -10.32
C ALA A 22 -18.43 11.08 -9.06
N ALA A 23 -18.46 9.76 -9.24
CA ALA A 23 -18.36 8.82 -8.12
C ALA A 23 -16.95 8.85 -7.50
N TYR A 24 -15.89 8.82 -8.30
CA TYR A 24 -14.51 8.98 -7.82
C TYR A 24 -14.29 10.33 -7.13
N ASP A 25 -14.76 11.42 -7.72
CA ASP A 25 -14.66 12.75 -7.13
C ASP A 25 -15.37 12.83 -5.77
N ASN A 26 -16.58 12.26 -5.65
CA ASN A 26 -17.35 12.27 -4.41
C ASN A 26 -16.66 11.46 -3.30
N TRP A 27 -16.13 10.29 -3.63
CA TRP A 27 -15.40 9.46 -2.69
C TRP A 27 -14.10 10.13 -2.22
N MET A 28 -13.35 10.71 -3.15
CA MET A 28 -12.13 11.43 -2.81
C MET A 28 -12.42 12.71 -2.02
N ARG A 29 -13.55 13.38 -2.27
CA ARG A 29 -14.06 14.46 -1.40
C ARG A 29 -14.36 13.99 0.02
N ALA A 30 -14.99 12.83 0.19
CA ALA A 30 -15.22 12.27 1.53
C ALA A 30 -13.89 12.00 2.26
N MET A 31 -12.88 11.50 1.55
CA MET A 31 -11.54 11.34 2.13
C MET A 31 -10.90 12.70 2.50
N ALA A 32 -11.03 13.71 1.65
CA ALA A 32 -10.53 15.06 1.92
C ALA A 32 -11.24 15.73 3.11
N ASP A 33 -12.55 15.51 3.28
CA ASP A 33 -13.38 16.03 4.39
C ASP A 33 -12.90 15.57 5.78
N VAL A 34 -12.14 14.47 5.82
CA VAL A 34 -11.47 13.94 7.03
C VAL A 34 -9.96 14.12 7.00
N GLY A 35 -9.48 15.18 6.33
CA GLY A 35 -8.07 15.58 6.34
C GLY A 35 -7.16 14.78 5.39
N GLY A 36 -7.75 14.03 4.46
CA GLY A 36 -6.98 13.29 3.45
C GLY A 36 -6.38 14.22 2.40
N GLU A 37 -5.08 14.48 2.48
CA GLU A 37 -4.34 15.22 1.43
C GLU A 37 -3.65 14.30 0.42
N MET A 38 -3.51 13.01 0.78
CA MET A 38 -2.78 12.01 0.00
C MET A 38 -3.54 10.69 0.04
N LEU A 39 -3.67 10.06 -1.13
CA LEU A 39 -4.18 8.70 -1.29
C LEU A 39 -3.03 7.79 -1.73
N PHE A 40 -2.80 6.70 -0.99
CA PHE A 40 -1.89 5.62 -1.38
C PHE A 40 -2.71 4.48 -1.97
N TYR A 41 -2.67 4.34 -3.29
CA TYR A 41 -3.32 3.25 -4.01
C TYR A 41 -2.42 2.03 -3.97
N GLN A 42 -2.70 1.03 -3.13
CA GLN A 42 -1.69 0.08 -2.64
C GLN A 42 -0.92 -0.68 -3.73
N TRP A 43 -1.55 -0.97 -4.86
CA TRP A 43 -0.91 -1.55 -6.03
C TRP A 43 -1.61 -1.08 -7.29
N THR A 44 -0.87 -0.93 -8.39
CA THR A 44 -1.44 -0.71 -9.72
C THR A 44 -1.36 -1.96 -10.58
N VAL A 45 -0.52 -2.92 -10.19
CA VAL A 45 -0.48 -4.27 -10.74
C VAL A 45 -0.42 -5.28 -9.61
N HIS A 46 -1.33 -6.25 -9.62
CA HIS A 46 -1.36 -7.30 -8.60
C HIS A 46 -1.53 -8.67 -9.24
N TYR A 47 -0.83 -9.68 -8.74
CA TYR A 47 -1.11 -11.06 -9.16
C TYR A 47 -2.45 -11.49 -8.59
N GLN A 48 -3.34 -11.95 -9.46
CA GLN A 48 -4.67 -12.37 -9.05
C GLN A 48 -4.85 -13.85 -9.37
N HIS A 49 -4.87 -14.67 -8.32
CA HIS A 49 -5.09 -16.10 -8.41
C HIS A 49 -6.56 -16.43 -8.59
N GLU A 50 -6.89 -17.46 -9.38
CA GLU A 50 -8.25 -17.97 -9.52
C GLU A 50 -9.28 -16.89 -9.87
N GLN A 51 -8.92 -15.97 -10.77
CA GLN A 51 -9.92 -15.21 -11.48
C GLN A 51 -10.67 -16.13 -12.47
N THR A 52 -11.18 -17.28 -12.02
CA THR A 52 -11.94 -18.23 -12.84
C THR A 52 -13.15 -17.52 -13.43
N TRP A 53 -13.85 -16.70 -12.64
CA TRP A 53 -14.91 -15.83 -13.14
C TRP A 53 -14.46 -14.91 -14.29
N PHE A 54 -13.21 -14.43 -14.27
CA PHE A 54 -12.66 -13.58 -15.33
C PHE A 54 -12.28 -14.41 -16.56
N SER A 55 -11.55 -15.51 -16.37
CA SER A 55 -11.16 -16.43 -17.45
C SER A 55 -12.38 -17.08 -18.11
N ASP A 56 -13.39 -17.43 -17.33
CA ASP A 56 -14.62 -18.10 -17.77
C ASP A 56 -15.52 -17.16 -18.57
N VAL A 57 -15.52 -15.85 -18.25
CA VAL A 57 -16.37 -14.87 -18.93
C VAL A 57 -15.65 -14.21 -20.12
N TRP A 58 -14.33 -14.00 -20.05
CA TRP A 58 -13.62 -13.13 -21.00
C TRP A 58 -12.46 -13.80 -21.76
N GLY A 59 -12.12 -15.04 -21.43
CA GLY A 59 -11.06 -15.81 -22.09
C GLY A 59 -9.65 -15.41 -21.63
N GLY A 60 -8.89 -16.38 -21.15
CA GLY A 60 -7.54 -16.11 -20.65
C GLY A 60 -6.98 -17.19 -19.75
N ASP A 61 -5.68 -17.07 -19.45
CA ASP A 61 -5.07 -17.80 -18.35
C ASP A 61 -5.59 -17.20 -17.03
N ALA A 62 -6.07 -18.05 -16.12
CA ALA A 62 -6.52 -17.67 -14.79
C ALA A 62 -5.36 -17.27 -13.86
N SER A 63 -4.12 -17.37 -14.35
CA SER A 63 -2.88 -16.92 -13.72
C SER A 63 -2.25 -15.79 -14.53
N ALA A 64 -2.47 -14.54 -14.09
CA ALA A 64 -1.87 -13.36 -14.70
C ALA A 64 -1.75 -12.23 -13.68
N ASP A 65 -0.80 -11.34 -13.95
CA ASP A 65 -0.78 -10.04 -13.29
C ASP A 65 -1.90 -9.17 -13.86
N PHE A 66 -2.65 -8.51 -12.99
CA PHE A 66 -3.74 -7.64 -13.37
C PHE A 66 -3.39 -6.18 -13.08
N ALA A 67 -3.33 -5.38 -14.14
CA ALA A 67 -3.09 -3.95 -14.10
C ALA A 67 -4.41 -3.16 -14.04
N PHE A 68 -4.46 -2.21 -13.13
CA PHE A 68 -5.58 -1.27 -12.95
C PHE A 68 -5.47 -0.04 -13.85
N TYR A 69 -4.54 -0.04 -14.81
CA TYR A 69 -4.32 0.95 -15.87
C TYR A 69 -4.10 0.26 -17.22
N ASP A 70 -4.03 1.03 -18.32
CA ASP A 70 -3.76 0.50 -19.67
C ASP A 70 -2.29 0.10 -19.81
N ALA A 71 -1.93 -1.04 -19.21
CA ALA A 71 -0.58 -1.60 -19.26
C ALA A 71 -0.28 -2.19 -20.65
N ALA A 72 0.96 -2.00 -21.11
CA ALA A 72 1.43 -2.64 -22.32
C ALA A 72 1.49 -4.16 -22.11
N PRO A 73 1.15 -4.98 -23.13
CA PRO A 73 1.32 -6.44 -23.03
C PRO A 73 2.80 -6.78 -22.75
N ASN A 74 3.04 -7.37 -21.59
CA ASN A 74 4.37 -7.78 -21.15
C ASN A 74 4.28 -9.14 -20.45
N THR A 75 5.31 -9.98 -20.63
CA THR A 75 5.44 -11.27 -19.94
C THR A 75 6.83 -11.35 -19.33
N MET A 76 6.90 -11.50 -18.01
CA MET A 76 8.15 -11.67 -17.28
C MET A 76 8.06 -12.94 -16.44
N LYS A 77 9.10 -13.79 -16.51
CA LYS A 77 9.14 -15.11 -15.86
C LYS A 77 7.93 -16.01 -16.13
N GLY A 78 7.32 -15.87 -17.31
CA GLY A 78 6.16 -16.65 -17.72
C GLY A 78 4.79 -16.12 -17.24
N ILE A 79 4.77 -15.03 -16.45
CA ILE A 79 3.54 -14.39 -15.97
C ILE A 79 3.26 -13.15 -16.83
N SER A 80 2.15 -13.17 -17.58
CA SER A 80 1.70 -12.04 -18.41
C SER A 80 0.97 -10.97 -17.60
N VAL A 81 1.07 -9.71 -18.00
CA VAL A 81 0.19 -8.62 -17.55
C VAL A 81 -1.07 -8.56 -18.40
N ARG A 82 -2.21 -8.29 -17.75
CA ARG A 82 -3.50 -7.98 -18.38
C ARG A 82 -4.06 -6.67 -17.84
N SER A 83 -4.83 -5.96 -18.64
CA SER A 83 -5.50 -4.70 -18.26
C SER A 83 -6.90 -4.62 -18.84
N TRP A 84 -7.70 -3.69 -18.32
CA TRP A 84 -9.07 -3.40 -18.75
C TRP A 84 -9.17 -2.96 -20.23
N ALA A 85 -8.09 -2.48 -20.82
CA ALA A 85 -8.10 -2.03 -22.21
C ALA A 85 -8.31 -3.17 -23.21
N ASN A 86 -8.20 -4.44 -22.77
CA ASN A 86 -8.34 -5.58 -23.66
C ASN A 86 -8.90 -6.83 -22.93
N PRO A 87 -10.23 -7.14 -22.98
CA PRO A 87 -11.30 -6.52 -23.78
C PRO A 87 -12.17 -5.44 -23.10
N THR A 88 -12.71 -4.53 -23.93
CA THR A 88 -13.48 -3.31 -23.60
C THR A 88 -14.92 -3.51 -23.11
N THR A 89 -15.32 -4.73 -22.74
CA THR A 89 -16.72 -5.06 -22.40
C THR A 89 -16.91 -5.59 -20.97
N TRP A 90 -15.98 -5.33 -20.05
CA TRP A 90 -16.05 -5.87 -18.69
C TRP A 90 -17.16 -5.20 -17.86
N PRO A 91 -17.80 -5.91 -16.91
CA PRO A 91 -18.81 -5.31 -16.03
C PRO A 91 -18.16 -4.20 -15.19
N GLY A 92 -18.84 -3.06 -15.11
CA GLY A 92 -18.31 -1.87 -14.45
C GLY A 92 -17.49 -0.95 -15.35
N THR A 93 -16.93 -1.43 -16.48
CA THR A 93 -16.31 -0.53 -17.47
C THR A 93 -17.35 0.45 -18.01
N PRO A 94 -17.03 1.75 -18.15
CA PRO A 94 -17.99 2.71 -18.63
C PRO A 94 -18.29 2.37 -20.08
N SER A 95 -19.56 2.28 -20.43
CA SER A 95 -20.01 2.01 -21.80
C SER A 95 -19.29 2.93 -22.80
N GLN A 96 -18.58 2.35 -23.77
CA GLN A 96 -17.81 3.01 -24.85
C GLN A 96 -17.36 4.47 -24.57
N GLY A 97 -16.10 4.65 -24.18
CA GLY A 97 -15.50 5.97 -23.94
C GLY A 97 -15.19 6.29 -22.47
N GLY A 98 -15.20 5.27 -21.60
CA GLY A 98 -14.76 5.36 -20.21
C GLY A 98 -13.25 5.41 -20.01
N LYS A 99 -12.84 5.87 -18.82
CA LYS A 99 -11.43 5.83 -18.37
C LYS A 99 -11.09 4.46 -17.78
N GLU A 100 -9.83 4.23 -17.44
CA GLU A 100 -9.45 3.15 -16.52
C GLU A 100 -9.35 3.69 -15.08
N THR A 101 -9.14 2.81 -14.10
CA THR A 101 -9.23 3.16 -12.67
C THR A 101 -8.19 4.18 -12.22
N VAL A 102 -6.93 4.07 -12.64
CA VAL A 102 -5.86 5.01 -12.33
C VAL A 102 -6.13 6.40 -12.91
N ASP A 103 -6.58 6.51 -14.16
CA ASP A 103 -6.97 7.78 -14.80
C ASP A 103 -8.15 8.43 -14.06
N TYR A 104 -9.17 7.65 -13.69
CA TYR A 104 -10.26 8.17 -12.85
C TYR A 104 -9.79 8.68 -11.47
N LEU A 105 -8.89 7.94 -10.81
CA LEU A 105 -8.31 8.32 -9.52
C LEU A 105 -7.48 9.59 -9.61
N LEU A 106 -6.65 9.71 -10.65
CA LEU A 106 -5.79 10.86 -10.86
C LEU A 106 -6.62 12.11 -11.16
N ASP A 107 -7.63 12.03 -12.01
CA ASP A 107 -8.55 13.13 -12.27
C ASP A 107 -9.29 13.56 -10.99
N ALA A 108 -9.77 12.59 -10.19
CA ALA A 108 -10.41 12.90 -8.91
C ALA A 108 -9.44 13.60 -7.95
N GLY A 109 -8.17 13.19 -7.94
CA GLY A 109 -7.11 13.86 -7.19
C GLY A 109 -6.92 15.31 -7.62
N ALA A 110 -6.91 15.56 -8.93
CA ALA A 110 -6.80 16.91 -9.47
C ALA A 110 -8.02 17.77 -9.10
N ASN A 111 -9.23 17.19 -9.16
CA ASN A 111 -10.49 17.88 -8.87
C ASN A 111 -10.68 18.21 -7.38
N THR A 112 -10.05 17.44 -6.49
CA THR A 112 -10.21 17.55 -5.03
C THR A 112 -8.98 18.12 -4.32
N GLY A 113 -7.85 18.24 -5.02
CA GLY A 113 -6.58 18.69 -4.45
C GLY A 113 -5.79 17.59 -3.74
N VAL A 114 -6.28 16.35 -3.74
CA VAL A 114 -5.61 15.19 -3.16
C VAL A 114 -4.49 14.70 -4.09
N LYS A 115 -3.32 14.40 -3.52
CA LYS A 115 -2.23 13.76 -4.25
C LYS A 115 -2.34 12.24 -4.23
N VAL A 116 -2.23 11.61 -5.38
CA VAL A 116 -2.29 10.15 -5.52
C VAL A 116 -0.87 9.59 -5.59
N TRP A 117 -0.58 8.66 -4.69
CA TRP A 117 0.63 7.84 -4.67
C TRP A 117 0.29 6.48 -5.25
N LEU A 118 0.87 6.16 -6.40
CA LEU A 118 0.56 4.93 -7.12
C LEU A 118 1.46 3.80 -6.61
N GLY A 119 0.84 2.78 -6.03
CA GLY A 119 1.47 1.52 -5.68
C GLY A 119 1.98 0.80 -6.91
N LEU A 120 3.09 0.10 -6.78
CA LEU A 120 3.70 -0.64 -7.86
C LEU A 120 3.12 -2.06 -7.93
N TYR A 121 3.98 -3.06 -7.86
CA TYR A 121 3.65 -4.46 -8.04
C TYR A 121 3.70 -5.24 -6.73
N LEU A 122 2.73 -6.13 -6.55
CA LEU A 122 2.77 -7.16 -5.53
C LEU A 122 2.16 -8.46 -6.08
N ASN A 123 2.76 -9.58 -5.70
CA ASN A 123 2.28 -10.94 -5.94
C ASN A 123 2.36 -11.72 -4.65
N GLU A 124 1.21 -12.19 -4.20
CA GLU A 124 1.05 -12.95 -2.95
C GLU A 124 0.56 -14.38 -3.22
N SER A 125 0.62 -14.84 -4.47
CA SER A 125 0.06 -16.13 -4.86
C SER A 125 0.95 -17.29 -4.42
N PRO A 126 0.38 -18.31 -3.76
CA PRO A 126 1.14 -19.48 -3.33
C PRO A 126 1.60 -20.37 -4.50
N GLN A 127 1.25 -20.06 -5.75
CA GLN A 127 1.61 -20.87 -6.92
C GLN A 127 2.99 -20.52 -7.49
N SER A 128 3.36 -19.24 -7.50
CA SER A 128 4.63 -18.79 -8.08
C SER A 128 4.98 -17.37 -7.66
N TYR A 129 6.25 -17.15 -7.33
CA TYR A 129 6.81 -15.83 -7.06
C TYR A 129 6.06 -15.02 -5.97
N SER A 130 5.50 -15.70 -4.97
CA SER A 130 4.90 -15.05 -3.79
C SER A 130 5.94 -14.25 -3.03
N TRP A 131 5.69 -12.96 -2.79
CA TRP A 131 6.52 -12.15 -1.90
C TRP A 131 6.72 -12.83 -0.55
N TRP A 132 5.65 -13.39 0.01
CA TRP A 132 5.66 -14.03 1.32
C TRP A 132 6.50 -15.30 1.38
N ASP A 133 6.69 -16.00 0.26
CA ASP A 133 7.59 -17.16 0.24
C ASP A 133 9.05 -16.72 0.38
N ALA A 134 9.42 -15.57 -0.20
CA ALA A 134 10.79 -15.07 -0.20
C ALA A 134 11.24 -14.49 1.15
N VAL A 135 10.29 -14.08 2.01
CA VAL A 135 10.58 -13.36 3.26
C VAL A 135 10.07 -14.09 4.51
N ASN A 136 9.81 -15.40 4.42
CA ASN A 136 9.30 -16.23 5.53
C ASN A 136 10.38 -16.84 6.44
N ASP A 137 11.67 -16.68 6.12
CA ASP A 137 12.81 -17.17 6.91
C ASP A 137 13.82 -16.04 7.15
N ASN A 138 14.76 -16.21 8.08
CA ASN A 138 15.76 -15.21 8.45
C ASN A 138 17.01 -15.22 7.56
N THR A 139 17.12 -16.17 6.63
CA THR A 139 18.20 -16.25 5.64
C THR A 139 17.60 -16.40 4.25
N LEU A 140 18.22 -15.73 3.26
CA LEU A 140 17.75 -15.79 1.87
C LEU A 140 18.45 -16.92 1.12
N SER A 141 17.65 -17.83 0.57
CA SER A 141 18.09 -18.84 -0.38
C SER A 141 18.19 -18.27 -1.80
N ALA A 142 18.71 -19.08 -2.74
CA ALA A 142 18.72 -18.70 -4.15
C ALA A 142 17.32 -18.55 -4.75
N ALA A 143 16.33 -19.32 -4.26
CA ALA A 143 14.95 -19.20 -4.70
C ALA A 143 14.33 -17.88 -4.21
N ASP A 144 14.61 -17.50 -2.96
CA ASP A 144 14.11 -16.25 -2.38
C ASP A 144 14.66 -15.03 -3.13
N MET A 145 15.95 -15.07 -3.47
CA MET A 145 16.57 -14.03 -4.30
C MET A 145 15.93 -13.91 -5.68
N GLU A 146 15.55 -15.03 -6.31
CA GLU A 146 14.86 -15.00 -7.61
C GLU A 146 13.48 -14.33 -7.51
N ILE A 147 12.77 -14.54 -6.40
CA ILE A 147 11.49 -13.89 -6.13
C ILE A 147 11.67 -12.40 -5.86
N ILE A 148 12.64 -12.03 -5.02
CA ILE A 148 12.96 -10.62 -4.73
C ILE A 148 13.32 -9.88 -6.03
N ASP A 149 14.18 -10.48 -6.87
CA ASP A 149 14.56 -9.93 -8.17
C ASP A 149 13.35 -9.75 -9.09
N TYR A 150 12.43 -10.72 -9.11
CA TYR A 150 11.21 -10.63 -9.90
C TYR A 150 10.31 -9.46 -9.47
N HIS A 151 10.07 -9.28 -8.16
CA HIS A 151 9.28 -8.15 -7.65
C HIS A 151 9.95 -6.80 -7.92
N ARG A 152 11.28 -6.73 -7.84
CA ARG A 152 12.07 -5.55 -8.22
C ARG A 152 11.90 -5.22 -9.69
N GLU A 153 12.22 -6.16 -10.58
CA GLU A 153 12.16 -5.98 -12.04
C GLU A 153 10.75 -5.60 -12.49
N ARG A 154 9.73 -6.27 -11.93
CA ARG A 154 8.35 -5.97 -12.25
C ARG A 154 7.94 -4.59 -11.77
N SER A 155 8.32 -4.19 -10.55
CA SER A 155 8.02 -2.86 -10.01
C SER A 155 8.66 -1.73 -10.82
N VAL A 156 9.91 -1.90 -11.26
CA VAL A 156 10.59 -0.95 -12.16
C VAL A 156 9.86 -0.86 -13.52
N SER A 157 9.45 -2.00 -14.09
CA SER A 157 8.67 -2.02 -15.33
C SER A 157 7.35 -1.26 -15.20
N VAL A 158 6.58 -1.53 -14.14
CA VAL A 158 5.30 -0.86 -13.85
C VAL A 158 5.51 0.63 -13.64
N LEU A 159 6.53 1.02 -12.87
CA LEU A 159 6.83 2.42 -12.61
C LEU A 159 7.10 3.18 -13.90
N ASN A 160 7.93 2.64 -14.80
CA ASN A 160 8.25 3.27 -16.07
C ASN A 160 6.99 3.47 -16.94
N GLU A 161 6.11 2.46 -17.01
CA GLU A 161 4.85 2.56 -17.74
C GLU A 161 3.92 3.63 -17.15
N LEU A 162 3.76 3.64 -15.82
CA LEU A 162 2.98 4.67 -15.13
C LEU A 162 3.58 6.06 -15.33
N CYS A 163 4.91 6.17 -15.40
CA CYS A 163 5.57 7.43 -15.64
C CYS A 163 5.30 7.95 -17.04
N ASP A 164 5.42 7.10 -18.06
CA ASP A 164 5.18 7.47 -19.45
C ASP A 164 3.73 7.96 -19.65
N GLN A 165 2.77 7.38 -18.93
CA GLN A 165 1.35 7.72 -19.04
C GLN A 165 0.94 8.90 -18.14
N TYR A 166 1.42 8.94 -16.89
CA TYR A 166 0.89 9.83 -15.84
C TYR A 166 1.95 10.67 -15.14
N GLY A 167 3.22 10.58 -15.53
CA GLY A 167 4.35 11.24 -14.84
C GLY A 167 4.19 12.75 -14.69
N THR A 168 3.54 13.41 -15.65
CA THR A 168 3.22 14.84 -15.62
C THR A 168 1.85 15.19 -15.06
N HIS A 169 1.05 14.19 -14.65
CA HIS A 169 -0.29 14.42 -14.14
C HIS A 169 -0.24 15.24 -12.84
N PRO A 170 -1.00 16.35 -12.71
CA PRO A 170 -0.88 17.26 -11.57
C PRO A 170 -1.23 16.62 -10.22
N ALA A 171 -2.08 15.58 -10.24
CA ALA A 171 -2.44 14.83 -9.04
C ALA A 171 -1.42 13.75 -8.64
N LEU A 172 -0.50 13.34 -9.52
CA LEU A 172 0.49 12.32 -9.19
C LEU A 172 1.47 12.87 -8.12
N GLY A 173 1.38 12.34 -6.91
CA GLY A 173 2.19 12.73 -5.76
C GLY A 173 3.55 12.03 -5.71
N GLY A 174 3.58 10.75 -6.06
CA GLY A 174 4.77 9.90 -6.03
C GLY A 174 4.41 8.44 -6.25
N PHE A 175 5.33 7.54 -5.93
CA PHE A 175 5.16 6.10 -6.05
C PHE A 175 5.25 5.41 -4.69
N TYR A 176 4.50 4.33 -4.53
CA TYR A 176 4.51 3.49 -3.34
C TYR A 176 5.03 2.10 -3.70
N TYR A 177 6.10 1.67 -3.04
CA TYR A 177 6.60 0.32 -3.22
C TYR A 177 5.71 -0.65 -2.42
N SER A 178 4.94 -1.47 -3.14
CA SER A 178 3.91 -2.35 -2.60
C SER A 178 4.43 -3.55 -1.82
N VAL A 179 5.71 -3.91 -1.96
CA VAL A 179 6.30 -5.00 -1.17
C VAL A 179 6.41 -4.60 0.29
N GLU A 180 6.12 -5.55 1.18
CA GLU A 180 6.11 -5.29 2.62
C GLU A 180 7.32 -5.93 3.29
N VAL A 181 8.26 -5.10 3.75
CA VAL A 181 9.46 -5.53 4.45
C VAL A 181 9.19 -5.64 5.94
N ALA A 182 9.51 -6.81 6.52
CA ALA A 182 9.36 -7.11 7.94
C ALA A 182 10.70 -7.45 8.59
N ASN A 183 10.70 -7.57 9.92
CA ASN A 183 11.85 -8.04 10.71
C ASN A 183 12.01 -9.57 10.68
N LEU A 184 12.05 -10.14 9.47
CA LEU A 184 12.28 -11.58 9.23
C LEU A 184 13.26 -11.80 8.08
N GLY A 185 12.79 -11.70 6.82
CA GLY A 185 13.55 -11.95 5.58
C GLY A 185 14.93 -11.31 5.45
N PHE A 186 15.13 -10.14 6.07
CA PHE A 186 16.34 -9.33 5.92
C PHE A 186 17.12 -9.12 7.22
N MET A 187 16.86 -9.92 8.25
CA MET A 187 17.48 -9.71 9.56
C MET A 187 18.92 -10.21 9.66
N ASP A 188 19.34 -11.17 8.82
CA ASP A 188 20.75 -11.52 8.69
C ASP A 188 21.52 -10.38 7.99
N PRO A 189 22.59 -9.81 8.58
CA PRO A 189 23.36 -8.72 7.96
C PRO A 189 23.92 -9.03 6.57
N SER A 190 24.11 -10.30 6.21
CA SER A 190 24.52 -10.70 4.87
C SER A 190 23.45 -10.42 3.79
N SER A 191 22.20 -10.25 4.19
CA SER A 191 21.06 -9.94 3.31
C SER A 191 20.80 -8.43 3.15
N TRP A 192 21.38 -7.57 4.00
CA TRP A 192 21.17 -6.12 3.93
C TRP A 192 21.55 -5.48 2.59
N PRO A 193 22.61 -5.91 1.87
CA PRO A 193 22.88 -5.44 0.51
C PRO A 193 21.75 -5.74 -0.47
N VAL A 194 21.05 -6.86 -0.30
CA VAL A 194 19.91 -7.24 -1.15
C VAL A 194 18.74 -6.29 -0.91
N LEU A 195 18.41 -6.01 0.36
CA LEU A 195 17.38 -5.01 0.71
C LEU A 195 17.73 -3.62 0.19
N ALA A 196 18.98 -3.18 0.35
CA ALA A 196 19.43 -1.89 -0.15
C ALA A 196 19.28 -1.78 -1.68
N GLN A 197 19.73 -2.79 -2.42
CA GLN A 197 19.62 -2.83 -3.89
C GLN A 197 18.16 -2.84 -4.36
N LEU A 198 17.30 -3.63 -3.69
CA LEU A 198 15.87 -3.69 -3.94
C LEU A 198 15.22 -2.31 -3.86
N LEU A 199 15.52 -1.56 -2.80
CA LEU A 199 14.99 -0.21 -2.58
C LEU A 199 15.59 0.80 -3.55
N ASP A 200 16.90 0.72 -3.82
CA ASP A 200 17.62 1.70 -4.63
C ASP A 200 17.18 1.67 -6.09
N ASP A 201 17.05 0.49 -6.70
CA ASP A 201 16.65 0.38 -8.11
C ASP A 201 15.26 0.96 -8.37
N VAL A 202 14.32 0.72 -7.45
CA VAL A 202 12.96 1.27 -7.56
C VAL A 202 12.94 2.76 -7.26
N ALA A 203 13.75 3.23 -6.31
CA ALA A 203 13.84 4.66 -5.99
C ALA A 203 14.44 5.45 -7.16
N GLN A 204 15.50 4.92 -7.80
CA GLN A 204 16.08 5.51 -9.00
C GLN A 204 15.06 5.60 -10.14
N ALA A 205 14.24 4.57 -10.35
CA ALA A 205 13.16 4.60 -11.34
C ALA A 205 12.13 5.71 -11.01
N ALA A 206 11.72 5.84 -9.74
CA ALA A 206 10.84 6.92 -9.27
C ALA A 206 11.44 8.31 -9.53
N HIS A 207 12.71 8.52 -9.16
CA HIS A 207 13.39 9.80 -9.35
C HIS A 207 13.56 10.16 -10.83
N ASN A 208 13.78 9.18 -11.70
CA ASN A 208 13.83 9.39 -13.15
C ASN A 208 12.47 9.81 -13.71
N CYS A 209 11.38 9.45 -13.03
CA CYS A 209 10.06 9.96 -13.35
C CYS A 209 9.85 11.37 -12.82
N HIS A 210 10.38 12.39 -13.51
CA HIS A 210 10.17 13.80 -13.15
C HIS A 210 10.50 14.17 -11.69
N GLY A 211 11.45 13.46 -11.05
CA GLY A 211 11.82 13.68 -9.66
C GLY A 211 10.76 13.26 -8.63
N LYS A 212 9.84 12.36 -8.99
CA LYS A 212 8.85 11.80 -8.04
C LYS A 212 9.56 10.98 -6.98
N GLN A 213 9.04 11.01 -5.76
CA GLN A 213 9.59 10.29 -4.62
C GLN A 213 9.06 8.85 -4.53
N LEU A 214 9.82 7.98 -3.86
CA LEU A 214 9.40 6.63 -3.51
C LEU A 214 9.12 6.51 -2.00
N ALA A 215 7.98 5.94 -1.69
CA ALA A 215 7.53 5.58 -0.35
C ALA A 215 7.46 4.07 -0.17
N ILE A 216 7.74 3.55 1.02
CA ILE A 216 7.49 2.14 1.40
C ILE A 216 6.85 2.06 2.79
N SER A 217 5.97 1.09 3.01
CA SER A 217 5.23 0.93 4.27
C SER A 217 5.58 -0.40 4.97
N PRO A 218 6.76 -0.51 5.60
CA PRO A 218 7.17 -1.75 6.24
C PRO A 218 6.42 -1.99 7.55
N PHE A 219 6.44 -3.23 8.04
CA PHE A 219 5.89 -3.60 9.33
C PHE A 219 6.94 -4.30 10.21
N PHE A 220 6.56 -4.59 11.45
CA PHE A 220 7.38 -5.35 12.38
C PHE A 220 6.53 -6.35 13.15
N ASN A 221 7.19 -7.34 13.73
CA ASN A 221 6.60 -8.27 14.68
C ASN A 221 7.37 -8.16 15.98
N VAL A 222 6.69 -7.71 17.04
CA VAL A 222 7.28 -7.48 18.36
C VAL A 222 7.87 -8.73 19.02
N ALA A 223 7.56 -9.93 18.51
CA ALA A 223 8.04 -11.20 19.05
C ALA A 223 9.29 -11.77 18.35
N LEU A 224 9.73 -11.20 17.22
CA LEU A 224 10.82 -11.78 16.41
C LEU A 224 12.19 -11.17 16.70
N THR A 225 12.27 -9.85 16.80
CA THR A 225 13.53 -9.12 17.01
C THR A 225 13.32 -7.95 17.97
N THR A 226 14.39 -7.24 18.31
CA THR A 226 14.31 -5.98 19.05
C THR A 226 14.13 -4.78 18.11
N PRO A 227 13.58 -3.65 18.63
CA PRO A 227 13.54 -2.38 17.90
C PRO A 227 14.89 -1.93 17.34
N GLN A 228 15.98 -2.16 18.10
CA GLN A 228 17.31 -1.73 17.69
C GLN A 228 17.86 -2.58 16.54
N GLU A 229 17.70 -3.91 16.58
CA GLU A 229 18.13 -4.78 15.48
C GLU A 229 17.40 -4.43 14.17
N TYR A 230 16.10 -4.12 14.26
CA TYR A 230 15.33 -3.67 13.11
C TYR A 230 15.79 -2.30 12.59
N ALA A 231 16.09 -1.36 13.49
CA ALA A 231 16.65 -0.08 13.11
C ALA A 231 18.04 -0.21 12.47
N ASP A 232 18.89 -1.14 12.91
CA ASP A 232 20.21 -1.37 12.33
C ASP A 232 20.12 -1.90 10.89
N MET A 233 19.16 -2.79 10.60
CA MET A 233 18.85 -3.23 9.23
C MET A 233 18.46 -2.04 8.35
N TRP A 234 17.56 -1.19 8.82
CA TRP A 234 17.14 0.02 8.10
C TRP A 234 18.26 1.06 7.98
N ASP A 235 19.13 1.21 8.98
CA ASP A 235 20.30 2.10 8.92
C ASP A 235 21.20 1.73 7.75
N TYR A 236 21.46 0.44 7.54
CA TYR A 236 22.21 -0.02 6.38
C TYR A 236 21.46 0.23 5.07
N ALA A 237 20.18 -0.16 5.01
CA ALA A 237 19.38 -0.04 3.79
C ALA A 237 19.25 1.42 3.32
N LEU A 238 19.02 2.35 4.24
CA LEU A 238 18.88 3.79 3.94
C LEU A 238 20.21 4.46 3.61
N ALA A 239 21.33 3.98 4.17
CA ALA A 239 22.66 4.47 3.80
C ALA A 239 23.05 4.11 2.36
N HIS A 240 22.45 3.06 1.79
CA HIS A 240 22.81 2.49 0.50
C HIS A 240 21.66 2.48 -0.50
N SER A 241 20.62 3.30 -0.28
CA SER A 241 19.52 3.47 -1.22
C SER A 241 19.02 4.91 -1.32
N GLY A 242 18.40 5.22 -2.46
CA GLY A 242 17.71 6.47 -2.75
C GLY A 242 16.30 6.59 -2.15
N LEU A 243 15.85 5.66 -1.29
CA LEU A 243 14.50 5.68 -0.72
C LEU A 243 14.21 7.01 0.01
N ASP A 244 13.04 7.62 -0.26
CA ASP A 244 12.69 8.93 0.28
C ASP A 244 11.91 8.87 1.60
N ILE A 245 10.93 7.96 1.70
CA ILE A 245 9.92 7.96 2.75
C ILE A 245 9.71 6.55 3.31
N VAL A 246 9.80 6.41 4.62
CA VAL A 246 9.43 5.19 5.37
C VAL A 246 8.13 5.45 6.12
N LEU A 247 7.11 4.63 5.87
CA LEU A 247 5.79 4.68 6.49
C LEU A 247 5.60 3.46 7.41
N LEU A 248 6.14 3.47 8.62
CA LEU A 248 6.08 2.28 9.49
C LEU A 248 4.62 1.97 9.86
N GLN A 249 4.17 0.73 9.66
CA GLN A 249 2.87 0.23 10.13
C GLN A 249 2.90 0.09 11.66
N ASP A 250 1.87 0.56 12.37
CA ASP A 250 1.79 0.40 13.83
C ASP A 250 1.34 -1.00 14.28
N GLY A 251 0.53 -1.68 13.47
CA GLY A 251 0.05 -3.03 13.71
C GLY A 251 -0.90 -3.16 14.91
N ALA A 252 -1.35 -2.05 15.51
CA ALA A 252 -1.97 -2.08 16.85
C ALA A 252 -3.32 -2.81 16.88
N GLY A 253 -3.96 -2.97 15.73
CA GLY A 253 -5.20 -3.74 15.56
C GLY A 253 -5.00 -5.25 15.51
N VAL A 254 -3.75 -5.73 15.52
CA VAL A 254 -3.40 -7.15 15.27
C VAL A 254 -2.36 -7.64 16.28
N GLU A 255 -2.64 -8.78 16.92
CA GLU A 255 -1.67 -9.48 17.77
C GLU A 255 -0.38 -9.83 16.99
N PRO A 256 0.83 -9.72 17.58
CA PRO A 256 1.09 -9.52 19.01
C PRO A 256 1.30 -8.06 19.45
N HIS A 257 0.92 -7.06 18.63
CA HIS A 257 1.03 -5.66 19.02
C HIS A 257 0.01 -5.33 20.12
N GLN A 258 0.45 -4.56 21.10
CA GLN A 258 -0.35 -4.18 22.26
C GLN A 258 -0.15 -2.70 22.54
N LEU A 259 -1.23 -1.95 22.37
CA LEU A 259 -1.31 -0.54 22.72
C LEU A 259 -2.58 -0.28 23.55
N THR A 260 -2.40 -0.26 24.86
CA THR A 260 -3.45 -0.02 25.86
C THR A 260 -3.06 1.15 26.76
N GLU A 261 -3.80 1.38 27.85
CA GLU A 261 -3.42 2.40 28.85
C GLU A 261 -2.18 2.02 29.65
N SER A 262 -1.90 0.72 29.80
CA SER A 262 -0.82 0.21 30.65
C SER A 262 0.28 -0.52 29.88
N VAL A 263 0.10 -0.74 28.58
CA VAL A 263 1.06 -1.45 27.73
C VAL A 263 1.23 -0.69 26.43
N ASP A 264 2.49 -0.46 26.05
CA ASP A 264 2.89 0.09 24.76
C ASP A 264 4.15 -0.64 24.29
N ASN A 265 3.98 -1.55 23.33
CA ASN A 265 5.09 -2.24 22.68
C ASN A 265 5.33 -1.77 21.23
N ILE A 266 4.71 -0.64 20.84
CA ILE A 266 4.75 -0.07 19.49
C ILE A 266 5.73 1.12 19.47
N SER A 267 5.60 2.06 20.40
CA SER A 267 6.43 3.27 20.45
C SER A 267 7.95 3.02 20.41
N PRO A 268 8.50 1.98 21.06
CA PRO A 268 9.94 1.69 20.98
C PRO A 268 10.45 1.43 19.55
N TRP A 269 9.61 0.86 18.67
CA TRP A 269 9.97 0.60 17.27
C TRP A 269 10.03 1.88 16.46
N TYR A 270 9.06 2.76 16.67
CA TYR A 270 9.06 4.10 16.09
C TYR A 270 10.25 4.94 16.57
N GLU A 271 10.56 4.90 17.87
CA GLU A 271 11.70 5.63 18.43
C GLU A 271 13.04 5.16 17.83
N ALA A 272 13.23 3.84 17.71
CA ALA A 272 14.47 3.28 17.15
C ALA A 272 14.61 3.60 15.66
N LEU A 273 13.53 3.44 14.88
CA LEU A 273 13.55 3.68 13.45
C LEU A 273 13.66 5.17 13.09
N GLU A 274 13.01 6.06 13.85
CA GLU A 274 13.11 7.52 13.67
C GLU A 274 14.55 8.00 13.67
N LYS A 275 15.38 7.51 14.60
CA LYS A 275 16.78 7.92 14.74
C LYS A 275 17.58 7.64 13.48
N VAL A 276 17.39 6.46 12.87
CA VAL A 276 18.13 6.05 11.67
C VAL A 276 17.55 6.68 10.41
N VAL A 277 16.22 6.82 10.31
CA VAL A 277 15.57 7.49 9.18
C VAL A 277 16.00 8.96 9.10
N ARG A 278 16.02 9.68 10.23
CA ARG A 278 16.49 11.08 10.27
C ARG A 278 17.99 11.22 10.09
N LYS A 279 18.81 10.26 10.58
CA LYS A 279 20.25 10.23 10.32
C LYS A 279 20.56 10.26 8.81
N HIS A 280 19.74 9.59 8.00
CA HIS A 280 19.86 9.56 6.54
C HIS A 280 19.04 10.64 5.81
N GLN A 281 18.51 11.62 6.54
CA GLN A 281 17.73 12.74 5.99
C GLN A 281 16.51 12.27 5.16
N ARG A 282 15.89 11.16 5.57
CA ARG A 282 14.66 10.65 4.96
C ARG A 282 13.45 11.09 5.77
N HIS A 283 12.27 11.02 5.15
CA HIS A 283 11.03 11.32 5.83
C HIS A 283 10.53 10.09 6.59
N PHE A 284 10.10 10.30 7.84
CA PHE A 284 9.53 9.24 8.66
C PHE A 284 8.06 9.50 8.93
N TRP A 285 7.17 8.70 8.36
CA TRP A 285 5.72 8.81 8.53
C TRP A 285 5.18 7.60 9.28
N GLY A 286 4.07 7.77 9.98
CA GLY A 286 3.36 6.67 10.64
C GLY A 286 2.23 6.16 9.75
N ASN A 287 2.16 4.85 9.56
CA ASN A 287 1.01 4.16 9.02
C ASN A 287 0.13 3.63 10.18
N VAL A 288 -0.92 4.38 10.53
CA VAL A 288 -1.83 4.03 11.63
C VAL A 288 -3.00 3.22 11.10
N GLU A 289 -3.18 2.01 11.64
CA GLU A 289 -4.25 1.13 11.20
C GLU A 289 -5.61 1.54 11.81
N LEU A 290 -6.63 1.65 10.95
CA LEU A 290 -7.98 2.09 11.29
C LEU A 290 -8.92 0.91 11.57
N PHE A 291 -8.40 -0.31 11.58
CA PHE A 291 -9.15 -1.53 11.81
C PHE A 291 -8.69 -2.21 13.12
N THR A 292 -9.44 -3.22 13.52
CA THR A 292 -9.03 -4.20 14.54
C THR A 292 -9.38 -5.59 14.04
N ASN A 293 -8.55 -6.58 14.36
CA ASN A 293 -8.81 -7.97 14.07
C ASN A 293 -9.47 -8.63 15.28
N ASP A 294 -10.75 -8.99 15.17
CA ASP A 294 -11.44 -9.78 16.21
C ASP A 294 -11.12 -11.29 16.11
N GLY A 295 -10.44 -11.70 15.05
CA GLY A 295 -10.05 -13.08 14.77
C GLY A 295 -8.64 -13.42 15.26
N THR A 296 -8.02 -14.41 14.61
CA THR A 296 -6.59 -14.72 14.80
C THR A 296 -5.80 -14.29 13.57
N ARG A 297 -4.48 -14.48 13.60
CA ARG A 297 -3.63 -14.26 12.42
C ARG A 297 -3.97 -15.24 11.28
N GLU A 298 -4.38 -16.46 11.61
CA GLU A 298 -4.73 -17.52 10.66
C GLU A 298 -6.20 -17.43 10.21
N SER A 299 -7.05 -16.76 10.99
CA SER A 299 -8.47 -16.57 10.72
C SER A 299 -8.85 -15.12 10.96
N VAL A 300 -8.45 -14.26 10.03
CA VAL A 300 -8.64 -12.82 10.11
C VAL A 300 -10.13 -12.44 10.07
N SER A 301 -10.53 -11.53 10.95
CA SER A 301 -11.86 -10.93 11.01
C SER A 301 -11.73 -9.44 11.29
N LEU A 302 -11.47 -8.65 10.24
CA LEU A 302 -11.28 -7.21 10.37
C LEU A 302 -12.60 -6.47 10.49
N ARG A 303 -12.62 -5.45 11.35
CA ARG A 303 -13.70 -4.46 11.42
C ARG A 303 -13.12 -3.07 11.73
N PRO A 304 -13.87 -1.99 11.49
CA PRO A 304 -13.47 -0.65 11.91
C PRO A 304 -13.09 -0.60 13.40
N SER A 305 -11.97 0.06 13.70
CA SER A 305 -11.52 0.30 15.06
C SER A 305 -12.34 1.40 15.74
N SER A 306 -12.14 1.58 17.05
CA SER A 306 -12.77 2.68 17.78
C SER A 306 -11.95 3.96 17.66
N ILE A 307 -12.60 5.13 17.67
CA ILE A 307 -11.88 6.41 17.68
C ILE A 307 -10.95 6.55 18.89
N GLY A 308 -11.30 5.98 20.05
CA GLY A 308 -10.43 5.98 21.23
C GLY A 308 -9.14 5.19 21.01
N SER A 309 -9.21 4.04 20.34
CA SER A 309 -8.03 3.26 19.94
C SER A 309 -7.18 4.02 18.93
N ILE A 310 -7.80 4.61 17.91
CA ILE A 310 -7.10 5.42 16.89
C ILE A 310 -6.42 6.65 17.50
N GLN A 311 -7.08 7.35 18.42
CA GLN A 311 -6.45 8.45 19.16
C GLN A 311 -5.24 8.00 19.97
N ARG A 312 -5.31 6.81 20.57
CA ARG A 312 -4.19 6.23 21.31
C ARG A 312 -3.01 5.92 20.39
N GLN A 313 -3.27 5.29 19.24
CA GLN A 313 -2.27 5.03 18.19
C GLN A 313 -1.60 6.32 17.72
N LEU A 314 -2.40 7.31 17.31
CA LEU A 314 -1.91 8.62 16.86
C LEU A 314 -1.06 9.32 17.93
N ASN A 315 -1.48 9.30 19.20
CA ASN A 315 -0.74 9.96 20.27
C ASN A 315 0.57 9.23 20.62
N ALA A 316 0.60 7.90 20.55
CA ALA A 316 1.81 7.10 20.81
C ALA A 316 2.89 7.35 19.76
N VAL A 317 2.48 7.44 18.49
CA VAL A 317 3.40 7.54 17.35
C VAL A 317 3.79 8.99 17.01
N ALA A 318 2.92 9.98 17.29
CA ALA A 318 3.13 11.40 16.95
C ALA A 318 4.50 11.99 17.31
N PRO A 319 5.16 11.64 18.44
CA PRO A 319 6.47 12.20 18.76
C PRO A 319 7.58 11.86 17.75
N TYR A 320 7.41 10.80 16.97
CA TYR A 320 8.47 10.25 16.12
C TYR A 320 8.30 10.61 14.63
N VAL A 321 7.06 10.82 14.18
CA VAL A 321 6.73 10.92 12.75
C VAL A 321 6.43 12.34 12.30
N ASP A 322 6.74 12.64 11.03
CA ASP A 322 6.45 13.94 10.41
C ASP A 322 4.99 14.05 9.95
N LYS A 323 4.38 12.92 9.54
CA LYS A 323 3.03 12.82 9.01
C LYS A 323 2.39 11.48 9.33
N PHE A 324 1.07 11.44 9.22
CA PHE A 324 0.29 10.20 9.26
C PHE A 324 -0.29 9.87 7.89
N VAL A 325 -0.18 8.61 7.51
CA VAL A 325 -1.02 7.95 6.52
C VAL A 325 -1.76 6.85 7.26
N CYS A 326 -3.04 6.62 6.98
CA CYS A 326 -3.80 5.63 7.74
C CYS A 326 -4.21 4.47 6.82
N PHE A 327 -3.97 3.25 7.25
CA PHE A 327 -4.46 2.05 6.59
C PHE A 327 -5.76 1.58 7.27
N ASP A 328 -6.92 1.71 6.66
CA ASP A 328 -7.16 2.26 5.33
C ASP A 328 -8.51 2.96 5.27
N PHE A 329 -8.76 3.75 4.22
CA PHE A 329 -9.98 4.55 4.13
C PHE A 329 -11.25 3.69 4.09
N HIS A 330 -11.19 2.44 3.60
CA HIS A 330 -12.35 1.53 3.62
C HIS A 330 -12.90 1.33 5.02
N SER A 331 -12.05 1.30 6.04
CA SER A 331 -12.44 1.14 7.44
C SER A 331 -13.32 2.29 7.95
N MET A 332 -13.33 3.41 7.25
CA MET A 332 -14.13 4.59 7.58
C MET A 332 -14.84 5.18 6.38
N ASP A 333 -15.09 4.41 5.31
CA ASP A 333 -15.77 4.93 4.12
C ASP A 333 -17.26 5.13 4.42
N PRO A 334 -17.78 6.38 4.40
CA PRO A 334 -19.18 6.66 4.69
C PRO A 334 -20.14 6.15 3.60
N ASN A 335 -19.63 5.79 2.42
CA ASN A 335 -20.43 5.32 1.28
C ASN A 335 -20.39 3.79 1.12
N SER A 336 -19.75 3.06 2.05
CA SER A 336 -19.64 1.61 1.98
C SER A 336 -21.01 0.91 1.98
N THR A 337 -21.14 -0.14 1.17
CA THR A 337 -22.32 -1.03 1.12
C THR A 337 -22.08 -2.37 1.82
N ALA A 338 -20.92 -2.54 2.46
CA ALA A 338 -20.56 -3.74 3.19
C ALA A 338 -21.44 -3.95 4.44
N SER A 339 -21.42 -5.15 5.01
CA SER A 339 -22.23 -5.52 6.19
C SER A 339 -21.92 -4.68 7.43
N ASP A 340 -20.72 -4.08 7.50
CA ASP A 340 -20.22 -3.20 8.55
C ASP A 340 -20.36 -1.70 8.21
N ALA A 341 -21.13 -1.33 7.17
CA ALA A 341 -21.27 0.06 6.71
C ALA A 341 -21.63 1.06 7.82
N ALA A 342 -22.49 0.67 8.77
CA ALA A 342 -22.85 1.52 9.91
C ALA A 342 -21.65 1.82 10.83
N GLN A 343 -20.73 0.87 11.00
CA GLN A 343 -19.53 1.03 11.81
C GLN A 343 -18.50 1.93 11.11
N ARG A 344 -18.33 1.78 9.78
CA ARG A 344 -17.49 2.64 8.96
C ARG A 344 -17.97 4.09 8.98
N GLN A 345 -19.28 4.29 8.81
CA GLN A 345 -19.92 5.61 8.89
C GLN A 345 -19.79 6.23 10.28
N GLN A 346 -19.89 5.43 11.35
CA GLN A 346 -19.66 5.89 12.72
C GLN A 346 -18.21 6.37 12.88
N LEU A 347 -17.24 5.55 12.47
CA LEU A 347 -15.82 5.90 12.56
C LEU A 347 -15.50 7.17 11.74
N TYR A 348 -16.08 7.31 10.55
CA TYR A 348 -15.97 8.53 9.74
C TYR A 348 -16.39 9.79 10.51
N ASN A 349 -17.56 9.75 11.13
CA ASN A 349 -18.12 10.88 11.88
C ASN A 349 -17.29 11.19 13.14
N ASP A 350 -16.84 10.16 13.83
CA ASP A 350 -16.01 10.31 15.03
C ASP A 350 -14.63 10.88 14.69
N TYR A 351 -14.01 10.41 13.61
CA TYR A 351 -12.72 10.91 13.12
C TYR A 351 -12.83 12.37 12.66
N ARG A 352 -13.90 12.71 11.93
CA ARG A 352 -14.18 14.10 11.53
C ARG A 352 -14.34 15.02 12.74
N THR A 353 -15.08 14.58 13.76
CA THR A 353 -15.27 15.32 15.01
C THR A 353 -13.94 15.50 15.75
N TYR A 354 -13.11 14.46 15.80
CA TYR A 354 -11.78 14.52 16.38
C TYR A 354 -10.89 15.57 15.71
N LEU A 355 -10.88 15.63 14.37
CA LEU A 355 -10.11 16.64 13.63
C LEU A 355 -10.58 18.07 13.86
N GLN A 356 -11.90 18.30 13.98
CA GLN A 356 -12.46 19.63 14.24
C GLN A 356 -12.08 20.18 15.62
N ASN A 357 -11.69 19.31 16.55
CA ASN A 357 -11.32 19.67 17.92
C ASN A 357 -9.80 19.86 18.11
N ARG A 358 -9.00 19.76 17.03
CA ARG A 358 -7.56 20.04 17.01
C ARG A 358 -7.30 21.35 16.29
#